data_AF-A0A832J7F6-F1
#
_entry.id   AF-A0A832J7F6-F1
#
_cell.length_a   1.000
_cell.length_b   1.000
_cell.length_c   1.000
_cell.angle_alpha   90.00
_cell.angle_beta   90.00
_cell.angle_gamma   90.00
#
_symmetry.space_group_name_H-M   'P 1'
#
loop_
_entity.id
_entity.type
_entity.pdbx_description
1 polymer ?
#
loop_
_entity_poly.entity_id
_entity_poly.type
_entity_poly.pdbx_seq_one_letter_code
_entity_poly.pdbx_strand_id
1 'polypeptide(L)'
;EYIGIEREDAYRKVAAKRLASVRKFDKESLQVTTPKRAEPRVPFGQLVERGMLNPGDELYSMNNRHKVRVRADGTLIGDDVKGSIHQVGAHLEGAPSCNGWTYWCFKRDGKKVPIDILRQQIRAEMAERPN
;
A
#
# COMPACT_ATOMS: atom_id res chain seq x y z
N GLU A 1 -21.04 6.90 21.10
CA GLU A 1 -22.36 7.04 21.76
C GLU A 1 -23.45 6.59 20.78
N TYR A 2 -24.69 6.39 21.22
CA TYR A 2 -25.80 5.97 20.34
C TYR A 2 -27.14 6.54 20.80
N ILE A 3 -28.11 6.64 19.88
CA ILE A 3 -29.52 6.93 20.15
C ILE A 3 -30.34 5.77 19.57
N GLY A 4 -31.14 5.10 20.39
CA GLY A 4 -32.04 4.03 19.97
C GLY A 4 -33.49 4.47 20.02
N ILE A 5 -34.24 4.30 18.92
CA ILE A 5 -35.66 4.61 18.84
C ILE A 5 -36.42 3.31 18.60
N GLU A 6 -37.29 2.95 19.55
CA GLU A 6 -38.11 1.74 19.49
C GLU A 6 -39.49 2.03 20.07
N ARG A 7 -40.52 1.57 19.37
CA ARG A 7 -41.93 1.77 19.71
C ARG A 7 -42.42 0.78 20.75
N GLU A 8 -41.95 -0.47 20.70
CA GLU A 8 -42.44 -1.55 21.55
C GLU A 8 -41.65 -1.68 22.87
N ASP A 9 -42.38 -1.67 23.99
CA ASP A 9 -41.78 -1.68 25.32
C ASP A 9 -40.99 -2.97 25.63
N ALA A 10 -41.48 -4.11 25.15
CA ALA A 10 -40.84 -5.41 25.32
C ALA A 10 -39.44 -5.42 24.70
N TYR A 11 -39.28 -4.86 23.49
CA TYR A 11 -37.99 -4.81 22.81
C TYR A 11 -37.03 -3.82 23.44
N ARG A 12 -37.52 -2.69 23.96
CA ARG A 12 -36.69 -1.74 24.73
C ARG A 12 -36.06 -2.40 25.96
N LYS A 13 -36.84 -3.19 26.71
CA LYS A 13 -36.36 -3.89 27.91
C LYS A 13 -35.28 -4.92 27.59
N VAL A 14 -35.48 -5.72 26.54
CA VAL A 14 -34.48 -6.71 26.10
C VAL A 14 -33.21 -6.02 25.58
N ALA A 15 -33.35 -4.96 24.78
CA ALA A 15 -32.23 -4.19 24.25
C ALA A 15 -31.40 -3.54 25.36
N ALA A 16 -32.04 -2.91 26.36
CA ALA A 16 -31.37 -2.30 27.50
C ALA A 16 -30.62 -3.34 28.34
N LYS A 17 -31.24 -4.50 28.61
CA LYS A 17 -30.59 -5.60 29.33
C LYS A 17 -29.38 -6.15 28.58
N ARG A 18 -29.50 -6.30 27.25
CA ARG A 18 -28.38 -6.71 26.38
C ARG A 18 -27.26 -5.68 26.42
N LEU A 19 -27.56 -4.39 26.25
CA LEU A 19 -26.58 -3.31 26.27
C LEU A 19 -25.86 -3.19 27.62
N ALA A 20 -26.56 -3.39 28.74
CA ALA A 20 -25.97 -3.39 30.07
C ALA A 20 -24.96 -4.53 30.28
N SER A 21 -25.12 -5.66 29.56
CA SER A 21 -24.17 -6.78 29.60
C SER A 21 -22.95 -6.61 28.68
N VAL A 22 -22.92 -5.57 27.84
CA VAL A 22 -21.79 -5.31 26.94
C VAL A 22 -20.67 -4.65 27.73
N ARG A 23 -19.54 -5.36 27.86
CA ARG A 23 -18.29 -4.78 28.34
C ARG A 23 -17.73 -3.83 27.27
N LYS A 24 -17.60 -2.54 27.59
CA LYS A 24 -16.91 -1.60 26.71
C LYS A 24 -15.43 -2.00 26.64
N PHE A 25 -14.93 -2.25 25.44
CA PHE A 25 -13.50 -2.45 25.21
C PHE A 25 -12.75 -1.14 25.47
N ASP A 26 -11.54 -1.24 26.02
CA ASP A 26 -10.68 -0.09 26.25
C ASP A 26 -10.36 0.58 24.92
N LYS A 27 -10.47 1.91 24.86
CA LYS A 27 -10.32 2.68 23.60
C LYS A 27 -8.97 2.44 22.90
N GLU A 28 -7.94 2.02 23.64
CA GLU A 28 -6.63 1.64 23.10
C GLU A 28 -6.66 0.31 22.32
N SER A 29 -7.48 -0.66 22.75
CA SER A 29 -7.66 -1.94 22.03
C SER A 29 -8.54 -1.84 20.77
N LEU A 30 -9.17 -0.67 20.58
CA LEU A 30 -9.93 -0.31 19.37
C LEU A 30 -9.09 0.47 18.35
N GLN A 31 -7.79 0.68 18.59
CA GLN A 31 -6.88 1.13 17.54
C GLN A 31 -6.75 0.03 16.49
N VAL A 32 -7.67 0.03 15.54
CA VAL A 32 -7.55 -0.76 14.32
C VAL A 32 -6.31 -0.23 13.63
N THR A 33 -5.28 -1.08 13.45
CA THR A 33 -4.13 -0.75 12.63
C THR A 33 -4.68 -0.28 11.30
N THR A 34 -4.47 1.00 10.96
CA THR A 34 -5.07 1.60 9.77
C THR A 34 -4.76 0.68 8.58
N PRO A 35 -5.76 0.08 7.93
CA PRO A 35 -5.48 -0.89 6.88
C PRO A 35 -4.66 -0.19 5.80
N LYS A 36 -3.59 -0.83 5.31
CA LYS A 36 -2.65 -0.29 4.29
C LYS A 36 -3.33 0.30 3.02
N ARG A 37 -4.61 -0.01 2.82
CA ARG A 37 -5.47 0.50 1.73
C ARG A 37 -6.01 1.91 1.97
N ALA A 38 -6.06 2.38 3.22
CA ALA A 38 -6.50 3.72 3.60
C ALA A 38 -5.35 4.75 3.58
N GLU A 39 -4.10 4.32 3.39
CA GLU A 39 -2.97 5.22 3.21
C GLU A 39 -3.06 5.98 1.87
N PRO A 40 -2.55 7.22 1.80
CA PRO A 40 -2.47 7.99 0.57
C PRO A 40 -1.89 7.16 -0.60
N ARG A 41 -2.55 7.25 -1.75
CA ARG A 41 -2.14 6.53 -2.97
C ARG A 41 -0.95 7.26 -3.58
N VAL A 42 0.17 6.55 -3.69
CA VAL A 42 1.39 7.04 -4.32
C VAL A 42 1.61 6.24 -5.61
N PRO A 43 1.45 6.84 -6.80
CA PRO A 43 1.77 6.19 -8.06
C PRO A 43 3.29 6.03 -8.23
N PHE A 44 3.73 5.03 -9.00
CA PHE A 44 5.15 4.80 -9.24
C PHE A 44 5.82 5.98 -9.97
N GLY A 45 5.10 6.64 -10.89
CA GLY A 45 5.60 7.84 -11.57
C GLY A 45 6.04 8.95 -10.60
N GLN A 46 5.41 9.06 -9.43
CA GLN A 46 5.79 10.05 -8.43
C GLN A 46 7.19 9.82 -7.85
N LEU A 47 7.68 8.57 -7.80
CA LEU A 47 9.06 8.30 -7.39
C LEU A 47 10.04 8.83 -8.43
N VAL A 48 9.68 8.76 -9.71
CA VAL A 48 10.49 9.27 -10.83
C VAL A 48 10.46 10.78 -10.87
N GLU A 49 9.28 11.38 -10.77
CA GLU A 49 9.09 12.84 -10.75
C GLU A 49 9.84 13.51 -9.59
N ARG A 50 9.95 12.82 -8.46
CA ARG A 50 10.69 13.29 -7.28
C ARG A 50 12.19 12.98 -7.31
N GLY A 51 12.71 12.38 -8.39
CA GLY A 51 14.12 12.01 -8.51
C GLY A 51 14.58 10.92 -7.53
N MET A 52 13.65 10.19 -6.91
CA MET A 52 13.98 9.06 -6.02
C MET A 52 14.41 7.83 -6.82
N LEU A 53 13.91 7.73 -8.05
CA LEU A 53 14.39 6.86 -9.11
C LEU A 53 14.57 7.70 -10.36
N ASN A 54 15.60 7.43 -11.15
CA ASN A 54 15.88 8.15 -12.38
C ASN A 54 15.49 7.33 -13.60
N PRO A 55 15.05 7.96 -14.71
CA PRO A 55 14.95 7.28 -15.99
C PRO A 55 16.30 6.66 -16.35
N GLY A 56 16.31 5.36 -16.66
CA GLY A 56 17.54 4.61 -16.87
C GLY A 56 17.94 3.70 -15.72
N ASP A 57 17.41 3.91 -14.51
CA ASP A 57 17.72 3.07 -13.36
C ASP A 57 17.31 1.62 -13.60
N GLU A 58 18.15 0.69 -13.14
CA GLU A 58 17.87 -0.73 -13.19
C GLU A 58 17.15 -1.19 -11.93
N LEU A 59 16.00 -1.83 -12.11
CA LEU A 59 15.30 -2.57 -11.08
C LEU A 59 15.50 -4.07 -11.29
N TYR A 60 15.61 -4.78 -10.18
CA TYR A 60 15.86 -6.21 -10.14
C TYR A 60 14.72 -6.89 -9.40
N SER A 61 14.33 -8.08 -9.85
CA SER A 61 13.38 -8.88 -9.10
C SER A 61 13.97 -9.31 -7.75
N MET A 62 13.09 -9.55 -6.78
CA MET A 62 13.45 -10.05 -5.45
C MET A 62 14.26 -11.36 -5.53
N ASN A 63 13.91 -12.25 -6.46
CA ASN A 63 14.61 -13.52 -6.73
C ASN A 63 15.85 -13.39 -7.64
N ASN A 64 16.22 -12.16 -8.06
CA ASN A 64 17.35 -11.87 -8.95
C ASN A 64 17.29 -12.50 -10.36
N ARG A 65 16.13 -13.00 -10.81
CA ARG A 65 15.97 -13.59 -12.14
C ARG A 65 15.73 -12.57 -13.25
N HIS A 66 15.13 -11.43 -12.92
CA HIS A 66 14.68 -10.46 -13.90
C HIS A 66 15.26 -9.08 -13.62
N LYS A 67 15.55 -8.36 -14.70
CA LYS A 67 16.06 -6.99 -14.68
C LYS A 67 15.27 -6.14 -15.67
N VAL A 68 14.88 -4.95 -15.24
CA VAL A 68 14.10 -3.99 -16.04
C VAL A 68 14.63 -2.59 -15.82
N ARG A 69 14.33 -1.69 -16.76
CA ARG A 69 14.77 -0.29 -16.70
C ARG A 69 13.58 0.64 -16.43
N VAL A 70 13.79 1.67 -15.63
CA VAL A 70 12.80 2.73 -15.37
C VAL A 70 12.74 3.68 -16.57
N ARG A 71 11.53 4.02 -17.02
CA ARG A 71 11.30 5.04 -18.05
C ARG A 71 10.84 6.37 -17.43
N ALA A 72 11.02 7.45 -18.19
CA ALA A 72 10.62 8.80 -17.78
C ALA A 72 9.10 8.98 -17.57
N ASP A 73 8.29 8.15 -18.22
CA ASP A 73 6.83 8.13 -18.08
C ASP A 73 6.33 7.33 -16.86
N GLY A 74 7.23 6.88 -15.97
CA GLY A 74 6.85 6.06 -14.81
C GLY A 74 6.42 4.64 -15.19
N THR A 75 6.88 4.14 -16.33
CA THR A 75 6.71 2.73 -16.71
C THR A 75 8.04 1.97 -16.61
N LEU A 76 7.96 0.64 -16.62
CA LEU A 76 9.14 -0.22 -16.75
C LEU A 76 9.23 -0.78 -18.16
N ILE A 77 10.46 -0.99 -18.60
CA ILE A 77 10.79 -1.70 -19.83
C ILE A 77 11.72 -2.87 -19.52
N GLY A 78 11.28 -4.08 -19.84
CA GLY A 78 12.10 -5.28 -19.93
C GLY A 78 12.52 -5.54 -21.39
N ASP A 79 13.07 -6.71 -21.65
CA ASP A 79 13.59 -7.06 -22.98
C ASP A 79 12.49 -7.11 -24.05
N ASP A 80 11.32 -7.65 -23.71
CA ASP A 80 10.17 -7.84 -24.62
C ASP A 80 8.86 -7.22 -24.11
N VAL A 81 8.88 -6.61 -22.91
CA VAL A 81 7.68 -6.10 -22.25
C VAL A 81 7.82 -4.65 -21.80
N LYS A 82 6.77 -3.86 -22.01
CA LYS A 82 6.62 -2.50 -21.45
C LYS A 82 5.30 -2.41 -20.68
N GLY A 83 5.32 -1.78 -19.51
CA GLY A 83 4.09 -1.49 -18.78
C GLY A 83 4.33 -0.97 -17.37
N SER A 84 3.27 -0.98 -16.56
CA SER A 84 3.40 -0.65 -15.15
C SER A 84 4.28 -1.65 -14.38
N ILE A 85 4.75 -1.27 -13.20
CA ILE A 85 5.54 -2.13 -12.31
C ILE A 85 4.87 -3.48 -12.02
N HIS A 86 3.54 -3.53 -12.02
CA HIS A 86 2.74 -4.72 -11.74
C HIS A 86 2.61 -5.61 -12.99
N GLN A 87 2.29 -5.00 -14.13
CA GLN A 87 2.13 -5.73 -15.40
C GLN A 87 3.44 -6.37 -15.84
N VAL A 88 4.54 -5.61 -15.79
CA VAL A 88 5.87 -6.11 -16.17
C VAL A 88 6.33 -7.21 -15.22
N GLY A 89 6.11 -7.05 -13.91
CA GLY A 89 6.42 -8.09 -12.93
C GLY A 89 5.61 -9.37 -13.15
N ALA A 90 4.31 -9.25 -13.43
CA ALA A 90 3.43 -10.39 -13.66
C ALA A 90 3.80 -11.13 -14.96
N HIS A 91 4.07 -10.38 -16.03
CA HIS A 91 4.48 -10.92 -17.32
C HIS A 91 5.77 -11.74 -17.21
N LEU A 92 6.82 -11.16 -16.58
CA LEU A 92 8.12 -11.82 -16.47
C LEU A 92 8.10 -13.04 -15.54
N GLU A 93 7.24 -13.04 -14.53
CA GLU A 93 7.06 -14.19 -13.63
C GLU A 93 6.08 -15.25 -14.18
N GLY A 94 5.41 -14.98 -15.31
CA GLY A 94 4.35 -15.86 -15.85
C GLY A 94 3.15 -16.00 -14.90
N ALA A 95 2.89 -15.00 -14.07
CA ALA A 95 1.85 -15.00 -13.04
C ALA A 95 0.64 -14.14 -13.48
N PRO A 96 -0.59 -14.43 -13.00
CA PRO A 96 -1.77 -13.63 -13.33
C PRO A 96 -1.71 -12.20 -12.73
N SER A 97 -0.92 -12.01 -11.66
CA SER A 97 -0.71 -10.70 -11.03
C SER A 97 0.62 -10.67 -10.28
N CYS A 98 1.14 -9.47 -10.05
CA CYS A 98 2.37 -9.24 -9.28
C CYS A 98 2.26 -7.92 -8.51
N ASN A 99 2.64 -7.93 -7.23
CA ASN A 99 2.80 -6.70 -6.45
C ASN A 99 4.17 -6.08 -6.75
N GLY A 100 4.23 -5.20 -7.75
CA GLY A 100 5.47 -4.57 -8.21
C GLY A 100 6.24 -3.80 -7.13
N TRP A 101 5.56 -3.27 -6.11
CA TRP A 101 6.21 -2.49 -5.04
C TRP A 101 7.17 -3.32 -4.19
N THR A 102 6.78 -4.54 -3.85
CA THR A 102 7.60 -5.45 -3.04
C THR A 102 8.47 -6.34 -3.90
N TYR A 103 8.10 -6.54 -5.16
CA TYR A 103 8.80 -7.42 -6.08
C TYR A 103 10.07 -6.77 -6.67
N TRP A 104 9.99 -5.50 -7.04
CA TRP A 104 11.11 -4.77 -7.62
C TRP A 104 12.01 -4.16 -6.56
N CYS A 105 13.31 -4.37 -6.71
CA CYS A 105 14.35 -3.81 -5.86
C CYS A 105 15.31 -2.94 -6.69
N PHE A 106 15.70 -1.80 -6.16
CA PHE A 106 16.81 -1.01 -6.68
C PHE A 106 18.10 -1.35 -5.90
N LYS A 107 19.26 -1.03 -6.45
CA LYS A 107 20.54 -1.20 -5.76
C LYS A 107 20.89 0.09 -5.01
N ARG A 108 21.20 -0.03 -3.71
CA ARG A 108 21.73 1.03 -2.87
C ARG A 108 22.83 0.48 -1.99
N ASP A 109 24.01 1.08 -2.03
CA ASP A 109 25.18 0.67 -1.24
C ASP A 109 25.50 -0.84 -1.38
N GLY A 110 25.40 -1.36 -2.60
CA GLY A 110 25.62 -2.78 -2.91
C GLY A 110 24.50 -3.73 -2.47
N LYS A 111 23.47 -3.24 -1.77
CA LYS A 111 22.32 -4.02 -1.30
C LYS A 111 21.11 -3.80 -2.20
N LYS A 112 20.27 -4.83 -2.31
CA LYS A 112 18.96 -4.72 -2.97
C LYS A 112 17.93 -4.24 -1.97
N VAL A 113 17.25 -3.16 -2.32
CA VAL A 113 16.25 -2.53 -1.49
C VAL A 113 14.93 -2.47 -2.26
N PRO A 114 13.80 -2.94 -1.70
CA PRO A 114 12.50 -2.85 -2.36
C PRO A 114 12.10 -1.40 -2.64
N ILE A 115 11.51 -1.15 -3.81
CA ILE A 115 11.04 0.20 -4.17
C ILE A 115 9.89 0.68 -3.26
N ASP A 116 9.21 -0.23 -2.55
CA ASP A 116 8.21 0.11 -1.53
C ASP A 116 8.76 1.04 -0.45
N ILE A 117 10.05 0.97 -0.10
CA ILE A 117 10.64 1.88 0.89
C ILE A 117 10.55 3.34 0.44
N LEU A 118 10.75 3.60 -0.85
CA LEU A 118 10.63 4.95 -1.42
C LEU A 118 9.17 5.42 -1.38
N ARG A 119 8.21 4.51 -1.61
CA ARG A 119 6.78 4.80 -1.44
C ARG A 119 6.43 5.18 -0.01
N GLN A 120 6.95 4.43 0.97
CA GLN A 120 6.72 4.72 2.38
C GLN A 120 7.31 6.08 2.79
N GLN A 121 8.48 6.44 2.25
CA GLN A 121 9.05 7.77 2.48
C GLN A 121 8.11 8.89 1.98
N ILE A 122 7.55 8.77 0.78
CA ILE A 122 6.58 9.76 0.27
C ILE A 122 5.34 9.83 1.17
N ARG A 123 4.84 8.67 1.64
CA ARG A 123 3.67 8.62 2.54
C ARG A 123 3.94 9.29 3.89
N ALA A 124 5.12 9.07 4.46
CA ALA A 124 5.52 9.70 5.70
C ALA A 124 5.53 11.24 5.56
N GLU A 125 6.09 11.75 4.47
CA GLU A 125 6.13 13.19 4.20
C GLU A 125 4.73 13.79 3.92
N MET A 126 3.82 13.03 3.28
CA MET A 126 2.41 13.44 3.13
C MET A 126 1.67 13.52 4.47
N ALA A 127 2.03 12.67 5.44
CA ALA A 127 1.43 12.70 6.77
C ALA A 127 1.93 13.89 7.62
N GLU A 128 3.18 14.31 7.43
CA GLU A 128 3.77 15.47 8.12
C GLU A 128 3.27 16.82 7.58
N ARG A 129 2.76 16.86 6.35
CA ARG A 129 2.19 18.05 5.70
C ARG A 129 0.78 17.76 5.21
N PRO A 130 -0.22 17.69 6.11
CA PRO A 130 -1.61 17.67 5.68
C PRO A 130 -1.89 19.01 4.98
N ASN A 131 -2.19 18.96 3.68
CA ASN A 131 -2.73 20.11 2.95
C ASN A 131 -4.04 20.57 3.59
#